data_AF-U1NK93-F1
#
_entry.id   AF-U1NK93-F1
#
_cell.length_a   1.000
_cell.length_b   1.000
_cell.length_c   1.000
_cell.angle_alpha   90.00
_cell.angle_beta   90.00
_cell.angle_gamma   90.00
#
_symmetry.space_group_name_H-M   'P 1'
#
loop_
_entity.id
_entity.type
_entity.pdbx_description
1 polymer ?
#
loop_
_entity_poly.entity_id
_entity_poly.type
_entity_poly.pdbx_seq_one_letter_code
_entity_poly.pdbx_strand_id
1 'polypeptide(L)' 'MRPNIDISHTLNGRVKDYAEQEDKDLEEAYQEIIEAGLEAVEHPGEP' A
#
# COMPACT_ATOMS: atom_id res chain seq x y z
N MET A 1 10.65 2.79 -5.52
CA MET A 1 11.30 2.11 -4.38
C MET A 1 11.25 0.57 -4.47
N ARG A 2 12.24 -0.17 -3.93
CA ARG A 2 12.04 -1.54 -3.42
C ARG A 2 12.05 -1.45 -1.89
N PRO A 3 10.90 -1.55 -1.20
CA PRO A 3 10.92 -1.58 0.25
C PRO A 3 11.62 -2.88 0.71
N ASN A 4 12.36 -2.84 1.82
CA ASN A 4 13.18 -3.96 2.31
C ASN A 4 12.32 -5.04 3.00
N ILE A 5 11.22 -5.40 2.35
CA ILE A 5 10.15 -6.28 2.81
C ILE A 5 9.77 -7.20 1.66
N ASP A 6 9.73 -8.49 1.96
CA ASP A 6 9.25 -9.50 1.01
C ASP A 6 7.72 -9.53 1.07
N ILE A 7 7.08 -9.35 -0.08
CA ILE A 7 5.63 -9.37 -0.23
C ILE A 7 5.26 -10.34 -1.34
N SER A 8 4.13 -11.02 -1.19
CA SER A 8 3.65 -11.94 -2.23
C SER A 8 3.51 -11.23 -3.57
N HIS A 9 3.78 -11.96 -4.66
CA HIS A 9 3.62 -11.44 -6.02
C HIS A 9 2.19 -10.91 -6.27
N THR A 10 1.20 -11.60 -5.70
CA THR A 10 -0.21 -11.21 -5.78
C THR A 10 -0.49 -9.87 -5.10
N LEU A 11 0.09 -9.63 -3.92
CA LEU A 11 -0.07 -8.34 -3.23
C LEU A 11 0.62 -7.22 -4.01
N ASN A 12 1.83 -7.45 -4.50
CA ASN A 12 2.52 -6.47 -5.36
C ASN A 12 1.74 -6.17 -6.65
N GLY A 13 1.08 -7.17 -7.25
CA GLY A 13 0.18 -6.96 -8.38
C GLY A 13 -0.96 -6.00 -8.03
N ARG A 14 -1.64 -6.24 -6.90
CA ARG A 14 -2.74 -5.37 -6.44
C ARG A 14 -2.30 -3.92 -6.18
N VAL A 15 -1.10 -3.72 -5.62
CA VAL A 15 -0.56 -2.36 -5.39
C VAL A 15 -0.27 -1.66 -6.71
N LYS A 16 0.23 -2.38 -7.73
CA LYS A 16 0.40 -1.82 -9.08
C LYS A 16 -0.94 -1.43 -9.71
N ASP A 17 -1.92 -2.32 -9.64
CA ASP A 17 -3.26 -2.04 -10.19
C ASP A 17 -3.85 -0.79 -9.54
N TYR A 18 -3.67 -0.61 -8.23
CA TYR A 18 -4.09 0.59 -7.51
C TYR A 18 -3.32 1.85 -7.97
N ALA A 19 -2.00 1.77 -8.09
CA ALA A 19 -1.18 2.88 -8.56
C ALA A 19 -1.59 3.34 -9.98
N GLU A 20 -1.85 2.40 -10.90
CA GLU A 20 -2.31 2.70 -12.26
C GLU A 20 -3.70 3.34 -12.28
N GLN A 21 -4.63 2.90 -11.41
CA GLN A 21 -5.98 3.46 -11.32
C GLN A 21 -6.00 4.90 -10.80
N GLU A 22 -5.11 5.21 -9.86
CA GLU A 22 -5.04 6.52 -9.21
C GLU A 22 -4.02 7.48 -9.87
N ASP A 23 -3.38 7.08 -10.97
CA ASP A 23 -2.31 7.82 -11.66
C ASP A 23 -1.15 8.20 -10.71
N LYS A 24 -0.76 7.25 -9.85
CA LYS A 24 0.28 7.40 -8.84
C LYS A 24 1.53 6.61 -9.19
N ASP A 25 2.67 7.10 -8.73
CA ASP A 25 3.89 6.29 -8.74
C ASP A 25 3.76 5.12 -7.76
N LEU A 26 4.40 4.00 -8.09
CA LEU A 26 4.33 2.78 -7.27
C LEU A 26 4.81 3.01 -5.83
N GLU A 27 5.76 3.93 -5.64
CA GLU A 27 6.28 4.32 -4.33
C GLU A 27 5.22 5.02 -3.47
N GLU A 28 4.50 5.97 -4.05
CA GLU A 28 3.42 6.71 -3.39
C GLU A 28 2.27 5.76 -3.02
N ALA A 29 1.91 4.87 -3.94
CA ALA A 29 0.91 3.83 -3.69
C ALA A 29 1.30 2.91 -2.52
N TYR A 30 2.56 2.48 -2.43
CA TYR A 30 3.03 1.68 -1.30
C TYR A 30 2.97 2.45 0.01
N GLN A 31 3.41 3.71 0.00
CA GLN A 31 3.41 4.54 1.20
C GLN A 31 1.99 4.74 1.72
N GLU A 32 1.05 5.14 0.87
CA GLU A 32 -0.34 5.39 1.26
C GLU A 32 -1.02 4.13 1.82
N ILE A 33 -0.84 2.99 1.15
CA ILE A 33 -1.44 1.72 1.60
C ILE A 33 -0.85 1.29 2.95
N ILE A 34 0.45 1.46 3.16
CA ILE A 34 1.12 1.09 4.41
C ILE A 34 0.68 2.03 5.54
N GLU A 35 0.65 3.35 5.31
CA GLU A 35 0.22 4.35 6.30
C GLU A 35 -1.25 4.14 6.70
N ALA A 36 -2.15 3.98 5.73
CA ALA A 36 -3.57 3.70 6.01
C ALA A 36 -3.76 2.36 6.73
N GLY A 37 -2.96 1.34 6.37
CA GLY A 37 -2.97 0.05 7.05
C GLY A 37 -2.47 0.13 8.49
N LEU A 38 -1.43 0.91 8.75
CA LEU A 38 -0.90 1.18 10.09
C LEU A 38 -1.94 1.91 10.94
N GLU A 39 -2.52 2.98 10.43
CA GLU A 39 -3.57 3.75 11.13
C GLU A 39 -4.74 2.85 11.52
N ALA A 40 -5.22 1.99 10.62
CA ALA A 40 -6.31 1.05 10.91
C ALA A 40 -5.95 0.00 11.98
N VAL A 41 -4.67 -0.37 12.11
CA VAL A 41 -4.19 -1.31 13.14
C VAL A 41 -3.99 -0.61 14.48
N GLU A 42 -3.51 0.64 14.48
CA GLU A 42 -3.29 1.46 15.67
C GLU A 42 -4.61 1.95 16.28
N HIS A 43 -5.60 2.24 15.43
CA HIS A 43 -6.91 2.78 15.78
C HIS A 43 -8.05 1.84 15.35
N PRO A 44 -8.13 0.61 15.88
CA PRO A 44 -9.13 -0.36 15.44
C PRO A 44 -10.55 0.09 15.84
N GLY A 45 -11.33 0.57 14.86
CA GLY A 45 -12.74 0.91 15.03
C GLY A 45 -13.04 2.40 15.22
N GLU A 46 -12.05 3.28 15.08
CA GLU A 46 -12.31 4.72 14.92
C GLU A 46 -12.69 5.02 13.45
N PRO A 47 -13.80 5.75 13.20
CA PRO A 47 -14.30 6.09 11.87
C PRO A 47 -13.60 7.27 11.20
#